data_AF-M8CKB0-F1
#
_entry.id   AF-M8CKB0-F1
#
_cell.length_a   1.000
_cell.length_b   1.000
_cell.length_c   1.000
_cell.angle_alpha   90.00
_cell.angle_beta   90.00
_cell.angle_gamma   90.00
#
_symmetry.space_group_name_H-M   'P 1'
#
loop_
_entity.id
_entity.type
_entity.pdbx_description
1 polymer ?
#
loop_
_entity_poly.entity_id
_entity_poly.type
_entity_poly.pdbx_seq_one_letter_code
_entity_poly.pdbx_strand_id
1 'polypeptide(L)'
;MDFYSAVFDALEATVPPGSAERLAVEQEILGTEIDAVVAGPGSGGGRPRSFEAWTAAVRASGLSPWPASTFAVSQARLLLRLHYPSEGYAAEEAGGACFLGWQTRTLMSVSSWH
;
A
#
# COMPACT_ATOMS: atom_id res chain seq x y z
N MET A 1 -6.61 12.56 -2.40
CA MET A 1 -5.93 13.13 -1.22
C MET A 1 -5.99 12.16 -0.04
N ASP A 2 -7.13 11.47 0.17
CA ASP A 2 -7.33 10.52 1.28
C ASP A 2 -6.25 9.43 1.42
N PHE A 3 -5.70 8.91 0.30
CA PHE A 3 -4.60 7.94 0.33
C PHE A 3 -3.34 8.52 0.98
N TYR A 4 -2.84 9.65 0.47
CA TYR A 4 -1.63 10.26 1.00
C TYR A 4 -1.83 10.74 2.44
N SER A 5 -3.01 11.24 2.80
CA SER A 5 -3.33 11.54 4.21
C SER A 5 -3.09 10.32 5.11
N ALA A 6 -3.60 9.14 4.73
CA ALA A 6 -3.40 7.93 5.52
C ALA A 6 -1.93 7.49 5.60
N VAL A 7 -1.14 7.70 4.54
CA VAL A 7 0.30 7.42 4.53
C VAL A 7 1.06 8.35 5.49
N PHE A 8 0.80 9.66 5.42
CA PHE A 8 1.42 10.64 6.31
C PHE A 8 1.03 10.41 7.78
N ASP A 9 -0.26 10.12 8.06
CA ASP A 9 -0.74 9.77 9.39
C ASP A 9 -0.03 8.51 9.94
N ALA A 10 0.18 7.50 9.07
CA ALA A 10 0.88 6.28 9.45
C ALA A 10 2.36 6.55 9.78
N LEU A 11 3.05 7.36 8.98
CA LEU A 11 4.44 7.75 9.23
C LEU A 11 4.56 8.56 10.53
N GLU A 12 3.63 9.47 10.78
CA GLU A 12 3.60 10.25 12.02
C GLU A 12 3.43 9.40 13.26
N ALA A 13 2.56 8.40 13.19
CA ALA A 13 2.29 7.51 14.31
C ALA A 13 3.39 6.46 14.55
N THR A 14 4.19 6.12 13.54
CA THR A 14 5.14 4.99 13.62
C THR A 14 6.62 5.36 13.54
N VAL A 15 6.95 6.58 13.14
CA VAL A 15 8.33 7.06 13.03
C VAL A 15 8.58 8.20 14.03
N PRO A 16 9.71 8.22 14.74
CA PRO A 16 10.01 9.28 15.71
C PRO A 16 9.93 10.69 15.11
N PRO A 17 9.41 11.69 15.86
CA PRO A 17 9.44 13.07 15.45
C PRO A 17 10.86 13.55 15.15
N GLY A 18 11.05 14.27 14.04
CA GLY A 18 12.35 14.80 13.64
C GLY A 18 13.29 13.79 12.96
N SER A 19 12.82 12.58 12.61
CA SER A 19 13.60 11.65 11.77
C SER A 19 13.90 12.27 10.40
N ALA A 20 15.18 12.32 10.05
CA ALA A 20 15.63 12.81 8.75
C ALA A 20 15.20 11.85 7.62
N GLU A 21 15.15 10.55 7.91
CA GLU A 21 14.69 9.51 6.99
C GLU A 21 13.20 9.70 6.65
N ARG A 22 12.37 10.00 7.66
CA ARG A 22 10.96 10.34 7.43
C ARG A 22 10.84 11.55 6.50
N LEU A 23 11.60 12.62 6.78
CA LEU A 23 11.56 13.83 5.98
C LEU A 23 11.97 13.58 4.52
N ALA A 24 13.02 12.78 4.30
CA ALA A 24 13.45 12.40 2.96
C ALA A 24 12.38 11.60 2.21
N VAL A 25 11.74 10.62 2.87
CA VAL A 25 10.63 9.85 2.28
C VAL A 25 9.45 10.76 1.92
N GLU A 26 9.04 11.65 2.83
CA GLU A 26 7.92 12.56 2.62
C GLU A 26 8.17 13.55 1.48
N GLN A 27 9.38 14.12 1.39
CA GLN A 27 9.70 15.15 0.40
C GLN A 27 10.10 14.56 -0.96
N GLU A 28 11.01 13.59 -0.97
CA GLU A 28 11.65 13.14 -2.22
C GLU A 28 10.86 12.03 -2.91
N ILE A 29 10.18 11.17 -2.14
CA ILE A 29 9.40 10.06 -2.69
C ILE A 29 7.93 10.47 -2.80
N LEU A 30 7.27 10.73 -1.67
CA LEU A 30 5.83 11.02 -1.66
C LEU A 30 5.53 12.35 -2.36
N GLY A 31 6.35 13.39 -2.15
CA GLY A 31 6.23 14.66 -2.86
C GLY A 31 6.27 14.51 -4.38
N THR A 32 7.27 13.79 -4.90
CA THR A 32 7.40 13.50 -6.34
C THR A 32 6.20 12.70 -6.88
N GLU A 33 5.73 11.70 -6.14
CA GLU A 33 4.54 10.93 -6.54
C GLU A 33 3.27 11.80 -6.57
N ILE A 34 3.07 12.65 -5.56
CA ILE A 34 1.94 13.58 -5.48
C ILE A 34 1.98 14.55 -6.66
N ASP A 35 3.14 15.14 -6.96
CA ASP A 35 3.32 16.05 -8.09
C ASP A 35 2.97 15.37 -9.41
N ALA A 36 3.41 14.12 -9.61
CA ALA A 36 3.08 13.34 -10.80
C ALA A 36 1.57 13.02 -10.91
N VAL A 37 0.91 12.74 -9.77
CA VAL A 37 -0.54 12.50 -9.75
C VAL A 37 -1.34 13.78 -10.05
N VAL A 38 -0.89 14.93 -9.54
CA VAL A 38 -1.54 16.23 -9.74
C VAL A 38 -1.32 16.78 -11.16
N ALA A 39 -0.15 16.55 -11.75
CA ALA A 39 0.20 17.02 -13.09
C ALA A 39 -0.62 16.35 -14.22
N GLY A 40 -1.28 15.22 -13.94
CA GLY A 40 -2.23 14.59 -14.87
C GLY A 40 -1.61 13.61 -15.87
N PRO A 41 -2.44 12.97 -16.72
CA PRO A 41 -1.98 11.89 -17.59
C PRO A 41 -0.96 12.38 -18.64
N GLY A 42 0.26 11.84 -18.56
CA GLY A 42 1.37 12.15 -19.48
C GLY A 42 2.70 12.49 -18.78
N SER A 43 2.67 12.81 -17.48
CA SER A 43 3.87 13.13 -16.70
C SER A 43 4.52 11.89 -16.06
N GLY A 44 4.96 10.91 -16.87
CA GLY A 44 5.92 9.86 -16.50
C GLY A 44 5.61 8.88 -15.34
N GLY A 45 4.68 9.19 -14.44
CA GLY A 45 4.31 8.41 -13.27
C GLY A 45 3.07 7.58 -13.54
N GLY A 46 3.18 6.27 -13.33
CA GLY A 46 2.04 5.36 -13.46
C GLY A 46 0.97 5.71 -12.41
N ARG A 47 -0.22 6.13 -12.85
CA ARG A 47 -1.34 6.38 -11.95
C ARG A 47 -1.64 5.09 -11.15
N PRO A 48 -1.81 5.17 -9.81
CA PRO A 48 -2.20 4.01 -9.03
C PRO A 48 -3.46 3.39 -9.63
N ARG A 49 -3.37 2.11 -10.01
CA ARG A 49 -4.53 1.35 -10.47
C ARG A 49 -5.20 0.77 -9.24
N SER A 50 -6.54 0.78 -9.21
CA SER A 50 -7.25 0.00 -8.20
C SER A 50 -6.88 -1.48 -8.35
N PHE A 51 -6.97 -2.23 -7.24
CA PHE A 51 -6.74 -3.67 -7.26
C PHE A 51 -7.58 -4.37 -8.33
N GLU A 52 -8.84 -3.96 -8.50
CA GLU A 52 -9.75 -4.49 -9.52
C GLU A 52 -9.25 -4.20 -10.94
N ALA A 53 -8.80 -2.98 -11.21
CA ALA A 53 -8.29 -2.61 -12.53
C ALA A 53 -6.96 -3.31 -12.86
N TRP A 54 -6.15 -3.61 -11.85
CA TRP A 54 -4.92 -4.39 -11.99
C TRP A 54 -5.23 -5.88 -12.23
N THR A 55 -6.14 -6.44 -11.43
CA THR A 55 -6.67 -7.80 -11.57
C THR A 55 -7.25 -8.04 -12.96
N ALA A 56 -8.06 -7.11 -13.48
CA ALA A 56 -8.63 -7.20 -14.82
C ALA A 56 -7.53 -7.19 -15.91
N ALA A 57 -6.51 -6.34 -15.77
CA ALA A 57 -5.41 -6.28 -16.73
C ALA A 57 -4.58 -7.57 -16.76
N VAL A 58 -4.30 -8.15 -15.59
CA VAL A 58 -3.54 -9.41 -15.49
C VAL A 58 -4.33 -10.62 -15.97
N ARG A 59 -5.64 -10.66 -15.73
CA ARG A 59 -6.51 -11.67 -16.36
C ARG A 59 -6.53 -11.54 -17.87
N ALA A 60 -6.56 -10.31 -18.39
CA ALA A 60 -6.53 -10.06 -19.82
C ALA A 60 -5.19 -10.48 -20.47
N SER A 61 -4.09 -10.57 -19.70
CA SER A 61 -2.82 -11.14 -20.17
C SER A 61 -2.75 -12.67 -20.08
N GLY A 62 -3.85 -13.34 -19.74
CA GLY A 62 -3.94 -14.81 -19.71
C GLY A 62 -3.53 -15.45 -18.38
N LEU A 63 -3.18 -14.65 -17.37
CA LEU A 63 -2.84 -15.16 -16.04
C LEU A 63 -4.10 -15.35 -15.18
N SER A 64 -4.05 -16.32 -14.29
CA SER A 64 -5.16 -16.65 -13.41
C SER A 64 -4.78 -16.47 -11.94
N PRO A 65 -5.70 -15.92 -11.11
CA PRO A 65 -5.38 -15.60 -9.72
C PRO A 65 -5.14 -16.88 -8.92
N TRP A 66 -4.09 -16.87 -8.12
CA TRP A 66 -3.79 -17.90 -7.14
C TRP A 66 -4.05 -17.32 -5.74
N PRO A 67 -4.90 -17.91 -4.90
CA PRO A 67 -5.21 -17.37 -3.58
C PRO A 67 -3.97 -17.20 -2.70
N ALA A 68 -3.89 -16.06 -2.01
CA ALA A 68 -2.83 -15.81 -1.04
C ALA A 68 -2.83 -16.89 0.06
N SER A 69 -1.64 -17.26 0.54
CA SER A 69 -1.51 -18.21 1.64
C SER A 69 -2.02 -17.58 2.94
N THR A 70 -2.97 -18.25 3.61
CA THR A 70 -3.44 -17.87 4.95
C THR A 70 -2.29 -17.81 5.97
N PHE A 71 -1.27 -18.65 5.80
CA PHE A 71 -0.05 -18.58 6.60
C PHE A 71 0.73 -17.28 6.35
N ALA A 72 0.88 -16.86 5.08
CA ALA A 72 1.54 -15.60 4.74
C ALA A 72 0.81 -14.37 5.31
N VAL A 73 -0.52 -14.35 5.25
CA VAL A 73 -1.34 -13.29 5.88
C VAL A 73 -1.14 -13.29 7.40
N SER A 74 -1.09 -14.46 8.02
CA SER A 74 -0.86 -14.58 9.47
C SER A 74 0.53 -14.10 9.87
N GLN A 75 1.55 -14.35 9.05
CA GLN A 75 2.91 -13.81 9.23
C GLN A 75 2.93 -12.28 9.10
N ALA A 76 2.22 -11.71 8.11
CA ALA A 76 2.11 -10.26 7.97
C ALA A 76 1.48 -9.61 9.21
N ARG A 77 0.38 -10.18 9.73
CA ARG A 77 -0.26 -9.73 10.97
C ARG A 77 0.68 -9.81 12.17
N LEU A 78 1.48 -10.87 12.27
CA LEU A 78 2.46 -11.03 13.34
C LEU A 78 3.56 -9.95 13.26
N LEU A 79 4.10 -9.67 12.07
CA LEU A 79 5.11 -8.62 11.88
C LEU A 79 4.59 -7.24 12.30
N LEU A 80 3.35 -6.91 11.92
CA LEU A 80 2.71 -5.66 12.34
C LEU A 80 2.61 -5.56 13.86
N ARG A 81 2.16 -6.62 14.53
CA ARG A 81 2.05 -6.65 16.00
C ARG A 81 3.40 -6.50 16.71
N LEU A 82 4.49 -7.01 16.13
CA LEU A 82 5.82 -6.99 16.74
C LEU A 82 6.56 -5.68 16.53
N HIS A 83 6.44 -5.07 15.36
CA HIS A 83 7.25 -3.91 14.96
C HIS A 83 6.47 -2.59 14.88
N TYR A 84 5.15 -2.67 14.74
CA TYR A 84 4.27 -1.52 14.58
C TYR A 84 3.04 -1.66 15.49
N PRO A 85 3.22 -1.71 16.83
CA PRO A 85 2.12 -1.94 17.77
C PRO A 85 1.08 -0.80 17.81
N SER A 86 1.24 0.24 16.98
CA SER A 86 0.20 1.23 16.71
C SER A 86 -1.08 0.55 16.19
N GLU A 87 -2.23 0.88 16.75
CA GLU A 87 -3.57 0.38 16.36
C GLU A 87 -3.98 0.77 14.92
N GLY A 88 -3.15 1.49 14.17
CA GLY A 88 -3.48 1.94 12.83
C GLY A 88 -3.20 0.90 11.74
N TYR A 89 -2.11 0.12 11.79
CA TYR A 89 -1.80 -0.83 10.72
C TYR A 89 -2.64 -2.11 10.84
N ALA A 90 -3.22 -2.54 9.72
CA ALA A 90 -3.97 -3.80 9.62
C ALA A 90 -3.60 -4.58 8.35
N ALA A 91 -3.60 -5.90 8.45
CA ALA A 91 -3.45 -6.81 7.32
C ALA A 91 -4.68 -7.71 7.18
N GLU A 92 -5.35 -7.63 6.04
CA GLU A 92 -6.62 -8.30 5.76
C GLU A 92 -6.53 -9.19 4.52
N GLU A 93 -7.24 -10.30 4.54
CA GLU A 93 -7.38 -11.16 3.37
C GLU A 93 -8.73 -10.87 2.71
N ALA A 94 -8.71 -10.50 1.43
CA ALA A 94 -9.92 -10.27 0.64
C ALA A 94 -9.66 -10.65 -0.82
N GLY A 95 -10.65 -11.24 -1.50
CA GLY A 95 -10.54 -11.55 -2.93
C GLY A 95 -9.33 -12.42 -3.33
N GLY A 96 -8.80 -13.24 -2.41
CA GLY A 96 -7.60 -14.05 -2.64
C GLY A 96 -6.28 -13.26 -2.59
N ALA A 97 -6.28 -12.03 -2.07
CA ALA A 97 -5.12 -11.17 -1.90
C ALA A 97 -4.98 -10.71 -0.45
N CYS A 98 -3.77 -10.28 -0.09
CA CYS A 98 -3.48 -9.64 1.19
C CYS A 98 -3.48 -8.12 1.01
N PHE A 99 -4.19 -7.40 1.87
CA PHE A 99 -4.27 -5.94 1.88
C PHE A 99 -3.64 -5.41 3.16
N LEU A 100 -2.64 -4.54 3.01
CA LEU A 100 -2.10 -3.73 4.09
C LEU A 100 -2.85 -2.40 4.10
N GLY A 101 -3.37 -2.02 5.26
CA GLY A 101 -4.10 -0.77 5.46
C GLY A 101 -3.62 0.00 6.68
N TRP A 102 -3.99 1.28 6.68
CA TRP A 102 -3.94 2.17 7.84
C TRP A 102 -5.36 2.63 8.18
N GLN A 103 -5.81 2.28 9.39
CA GLN A 103 -7.18 2.45 9.87
C GLN A 103 -8.18 1.86 8.86
N THR A 104 -8.99 2.70 8.21
CA THR A 104 -10.01 2.28 7.24
C THR A 104 -9.52 2.34 5.78
N ARG A 105 -8.24 2.68 5.56
CA ARG A 105 -7.69 2.95 4.22
C ARG A 105 -6.69 1.89 3.82
N THR A 106 -6.93 1.26 2.68
CA THR A 106 -5.96 0.35 2.04
C THR A 106 -4.77 1.15 1.50
N LEU A 107 -3.56 0.73 1.86
CA LEU A 107 -2.30 1.31 1.39
C LEU A 107 -1.67 0.47 0.29
N MET A 108 -1.67 -0.85 0.44
CA MET A 108 -1.04 -1.78 -0.49
C MET A 108 -1.83 -3.08 -0.60
N SER A 109 -1.77 -3.73 -1.77
CA SER A 109 -2.30 -5.07 -1.99
C SER A 109 -1.22 -6.00 -2.54
N VAL A 110 -1.18 -7.25 -2.10
CA VAL A 110 -0.30 -8.31 -2.59
C VAL A 110 -1.14 -9.48 -3.09
N SER A 111 -0.92 -9.90 -4.34
CA SER A 111 -1.65 -11.00 -4.98
C SER A 111 -0.71 -11.93 -5.75
N SER A 112 -1.12 -13.19 -5.91
CA SER A 112 -0.37 -14.22 -6.63
C SER A 112 -1.12 -14.68 -7.89
N TRP A 113 -0.36 -15.06 -8.93
CA TRP A 113 -0.86 -15.37 -10.26
C TRP A 113 -0.05 -16.51 -10.89
N HIS A 114 -0.66 -17.32 -11.74
CA HIS A 114 -0.05 -18.42 -12.50
C HIS A 114 -0.61 -18.49 -13.93
#